data_AF-A0A0F9JD58-F1
#
_entry.id   AF-A0A0F9JD58-F1
#
_cell.length_a   1.000
_cell.length_b   1.000
_cell.length_c   1.000
_cell.angle_alpha   90.00
_cell.angle_beta   90.00
_cell.angle_gamma   90.00
#
_symmetry.space_group_name_H-M   'P 1'
#
loop_
_entity.id
_entity.type
_entity.pdbx_description
1 polymer ?
#
loop_
_entity_poly.entity_id
_entity_poly.type
_entity_poly.pdbx_seq_one_letter_code
_entity_poly.pdbx_strand_id
1 'polypeptide(L)'
;MNKFIDPKLFKLPSSTKLRQIGTAQFDIVIQRKSRIIMKDGKGILTKAGKIKKHVPNAKVSLRTSAPVCGKTKSFLEGHNISVLAC
;
A
#
# COMPACT_ATOMS: atom_id res chain seq x y z
N MET A 1 4.74 -11.20 13.79
CA MET A 1 4.40 -12.24 12.78
C MET A 1 4.03 -11.53 11.49
N ASN A 2 4.79 -11.71 10.42
CA ASN A 2 4.55 -11.04 9.15
C ASN A 2 3.72 -11.97 8.27
N LYS A 3 2.40 -11.78 8.24
CA LYS A 3 1.47 -12.66 7.50
C LYS A 3 0.80 -11.88 6.37
N PHE A 4 0.64 -12.55 5.23
CA PHE A 4 -0.26 -12.07 4.19
C PHE A 4 -1.69 -12.27 4.66
N ILE A 5 -2.53 -11.25 4.48
CA ILE A 5 -3.97 -11.31 4.79
C ILE A 5 -4.74 -11.32 3.49
N ASP A 6 -5.88 -11.98 3.49
CA ASP A 6 -6.84 -11.88 2.39
C ASP A 6 -7.28 -10.40 2.20
N PRO A 7 -6.95 -9.76 1.06
CA PRO A 7 -7.38 -8.41 0.74
C PRO A 7 -8.91 -8.24 0.68
N LYS A 8 -9.67 -9.33 0.48
CA LYS A 8 -11.15 -9.28 0.44
C LYS A 8 -11.76 -8.80 1.75
N LEU A 9 -11.10 -9.08 2.89
CA LEU A 9 -11.53 -8.60 4.21
C LEU A 9 -11.62 -7.07 4.28
N PHE A 10 -10.84 -6.38 3.45
CA PHE A 10 -10.79 -4.92 3.34
C PHE A 10 -11.49 -4.39 2.08
N LYS A 11 -12.33 -5.21 1.43
CA LYS A 11 -12.98 -4.90 0.14
C LYS A 11 -11.99 -4.48 -0.95
N LEU A 12 -10.78 -5.04 -0.91
CA LEU A 12 -9.75 -4.85 -1.92
C LEU A 12 -9.82 -5.98 -2.97
N PRO A 13 -9.31 -5.74 -4.20
CA PRO A 13 -9.20 -6.80 -5.19
C PRO A 13 -8.33 -7.94 -4.68
N SER A 14 -8.73 -9.19 -4.96
CA SER A 14 -8.00 -10.41 -4.58
C SER A 14 -6.54 -10.45 -5.06
N SER A 15 -6.24 -9.76 -6.16
CA SER A 15 -4.89 -9.60 -6.70
C SER A 15 -3.98 -8.69 -5.86
N THR A 16 -4.51 -8.00 -4.84
CA THR A 16 -3.72 -7.12 -3.97
C THR A 16 -2.99 -7.94 -2.93
N LYS A 17 -1.65 -7.95 -2.99
CA LYS A 17 -0.83 -8.53 -1.93
C LYS A 17 -0.81 -7.57 -0.73
N LEU A 18 -1.57 -7.91 0.31
CA LEU A 18 -1.63 -7.17 1.56
C LEU A 18 -0.92 -7.96 2.66
N ARG A 19 0.01 -7.31 3.35
CA ARG A 19 0.76 -7.90 4.46
C ARG A 19 0.48 -7.12 5.73
N GLN A 20 0.22 -7.81 6.83
CA GLN A 20 0.15 -7.18 8.15
C GLN A 20 1.47 -7.42 8.88
N ILE A 21 2.07 -6.31 9.31
CA ILE A 21 3.35 -6.27 10.02
C ILE A 21 3.10 -6.25 11.54
N GLY A 22 2.03 -5.60 11.97
CA GLY A 22 1.62 -5.51 13.37
C GLY A 22 0.13 -5.22 13.50
N THR A 23 -0.34 -4.95 14.71
CA THR A 23 -1.78 -4.85 15.04
C THR A 23 -2.55 -3.89 14.13
N ALA A 24 -1.96 -2.73 13.80
CA ALA A 24 -2.55 -1.72 12.94
C ALA A 24 -1.59 -1.25 11.82
N GLN A 25 -0.64 -2.09 11.42
CA GLN A 25 0.33 -1.74 10.39
C GLN A 25 0.25 -2.69 9.20
N PHE A 26 0.04 -2.12 8.02
CA PHE A 26 -0.22 -2.83 6.78
C PHE A 26 0.69 -2.36 5.66
N ASP A 27 1.23 -3.33 4.93
CA ASP A 27 2.03 -3.10 3.73
C ASP A 27 1.24 -3.56 2.50
N ILE A 28 1.01 -2.65 1.57
CA ILE A 28 0.57 -2.98 0.21
C ILE A 28 1.84 -3.34 -0.56
N VAL A 29 1.95 -4.59 -0.98
CA VAL A 29 3.14 -5.10 -1.68
C VAL A 29 2.91 -5.04 -3.18
N ILE A 30 3.77 -4.33 -3.90
CA ILE A 30 3.77 -4.28 -5.37
C ILE A 30 5.16 -4.66 -5.86
N GLN A 31 5.27 -5.80 -6.53
CA GLN A 31 6.52 -6.28 -7.12
C GLN A 31 6.33 -6.32 -8.64
N ARG A 32 7.03 -5.44 -9.34
CA ARG A 32 7.07 -5.42 -10.81
C ARG A 32 8.35 -4.74 -11.29
N LYS A 33 8.71 -4.96 -12.56
CA LYS A 33 9.89 -4.33 -13.17
C LYS A 33 9.67 -2.84 -13.50
N SER A 34 8.45 -2.46 -13.89
CA SER A 34 8.14 -1.11 -14.37
C SER A 34 7.88 -0.10 -13.26
N ARG A 35 8.26 1.16 -13.49
CA ARG A 35 8.14 2.28 -12.53
C ARG A 35 6.70 2.47 -12.05
N ILE A 36 6.52 2.74 -10.75
CA ILE A 36 5.24 3.18 -10.16
C ILE A 36 4.98 4.63 -10.56
N ILE A 37 3.86 4.87 -11.23
CA ILE A 37 3.47 6.20 -11.74
C ILE A 37 2.24 6.72 -11.00
N MET A 38 1.81 7.94 -11.33
CA MET A 38 0.72 8.62 -10.62
C MET A 38 -0.61 7.85 -10.67
N LYS A 39 -0.91 7.15 -11.76
CA LYS A 39 -2.10 6.29 -11.86
C LYS A 39 -2.07 5.18 -10.79
N ASP A 40 -0.91 4.55 -10.60
CA ASP A 40 -0.72 3.56 -9.55
C ASP A 40 -0.84 4.20 -8.16
N GLY A 41 -0.23 5.39 -7.97
CA GLY A 41 -0.29 6.16 -6.73
C GLY A 41 -1.73 6.43 -6.27
N LYS A 42 -2.59 6.90 -7.18
CA LYS A 42 -4.03 7.08 -6.91
C LYS A 42 -4.71 5.77 -6.53
N GLY A 43 -4.39 4.68 -7.23
CA GLY A 43 -4.89 3.35 -6.90
C GLY A 43 -4.48 2.88 -5.50
N ILE A 44 -3.22 3.12 -5.12
CA ILE A 44 -2.68 2.79 -3.80
C ILE A 44 -3.39 3.61 -2.71
N LEU A 45 -3.60 4.90 -2.93
CA LEU A 45 -4.35 5.76 -2.01
C LEU A 45 -5.77 5.24 -1.77
N THR A 46 -6.49 4.85 -2.83
CA THR A 46 -7.83 4.27 -2.71
C THR A 46 -7.82 2.98 -1.89
N LYS A 47 -6.83 2.11 -2.09
CA LYS A 47 -6.66 0.88 -1.31
C LYS A 47 -6.35 1.19 0.16
N ALA A 48 -5.45 2.13 0.42
CA ALA A 48 -5.11 2.57 1.76
C ALA A 48 -6.32 3.16 2.49
N GLY A 49 -7.15 3.96 1.80
CA GLY A 49 -8.39 4.51 2.33
C GLY A 49 -9.38 3.42 2.74
N LYS A 50 -9.53 2.36 1.96
CA LYS A 50 -10.36 1.20 2.33
C LYS A 50 -9.85 0.49 3.58
N ILE A 51 -8.54 0.30 3.70
CA ILE A 51 -7.93 -0.30 4.90
C ILE A 51 -8.20 0.58 6.13
N LYS A 52 -7.95 1.89 6.03
CA LYS A 52 -8.17 2.86 7.13
C LYS A 52 -9.64 2.97 7.56
N LYS A 53 -10.59 2.71 6.66
CA LYS A 53 -12.03 2.63 6.99
C LYS A 53 -12.39 1.39 7.81
N HIS A 54 -11.69 0.27 7.61
CA HIS A 54 -11.90 -0.97 8.36
C HIS A 54 -11.14 -0.99 9.69
N VAL A 55 -9.94 -0.44 9.70
CA VAL A 55 -9.08 -0.34 10.90
C VAL A 55 -8.77 1.13 11.12
N PRO A 56 -9.52 1.81 12.03
CA PRO A 56 -9.21 3.17 12.43
C PRO A 56 -7.77 3.24 12.93
N ASN A 57 -7.02 4.26 12.52
CA ASN A 57 -5.58 4.44 12.82
C ASN A 57 -4.61 3.45 12.13
N ALA A 58 -5.06 2.71 11.10
CA ALA A 58 -4.16 1.88 10.32
C ALA A 58 -3.03 2.71 9.66
N LYS A 59 -1.79 2.34 9.95
CA LYS A 59 -0.60 2.79 9.22
C LYS A 59 -0.46 1.93 7.98
N VAL A 60 -0.54 2.56 6.80
CA VAL A 60 -0.42 1.87 5.52
C VAL A 60 0.84 2.33 4.83
N SER A 61 1.68 1.39 4.40
CA SER A 61 2.90 1.67 3.63
C SER A 61 2.87 0.93 2.30
N LEU A 62 3.54 1.49 1.29
CA LEU A 62 3.79 0.82 0.01
C LEU A 62 5.14 0.12 0.10
N ARG A 63 5.16 -1.19 -0.08
CA ARG A 63 6.40 -1.96 -0.18
C ARG A 63 6.62 -2.40 -1.61
N THR A 64 7.71 -1.96 -2.24
CA THR A 64 7.93 -2.21 -3.67
C THR A 64 9.39 -2.36 -4.05
N SER A 65 9.66 -3.24 -4.99
CA SER A 65 10.97 -3.34 -5.68
C SER A 65 11.03 -2.48 -6.95
N ALA A 66 9.91 -1.88 -7.36
CA ALA A 66 9.85 -1.05 -8.54
C ALA A 66 10.35 0.37 -8.23
N PRO A 67 11.03 1.05 -9.18
CA PRO A 67 11.34 2.46 -9.01
C PRO A 67 10.03 3.27 -8.89
N VAL A 68 10.02 4.30 -8.05
CA VAL A 68 8.83 5.15 -7.85
C VAL A 68 9.11 6.54 -8.41
N CYS A 69 8.20 7.05 -9.23
CA CYS A 69 8.32 8.41 -9.77
C CYS A 69 8.29 9.43 -8.63
N GLY A 70 9.19 10.44 -8.66
CA GLY A 70 9.31 11.43 -7.57
C GLY A 70 7.99 12.08 -7.16
N LYS A 71 7.22 12.59 -8.13
CA LYS A 71 5.87 13.14 -7.87
C LYS A 71 4.91 12.15 -7.21
N THR A 72 5.02 10.87 -7.55
CA THR A 72 4.18 9.81 -6.98
C THR A 72 4.61 9.49 -5.56
N LYS A 73 5.91 9.48 -5.28
CA LYS A 73 6.45 9.32 -3.94
C LYS A 73 5.97 10.47 -3.03
N SER A 74 6.16 11.72 -3.45
CA SER A 74 5.71 12.90 -2.70
C SER A 74 4.18 12.90 -2.48
N PHE A 75 3.41 12.50 -3.50
CA PHE A 75 1.96 12.35 -3.38
C PHE A 75 1.56 11.32 -2.31
N LEU A 76 2.20 10.14 -2.29
CA LEU A 76 1.91 9.10 -1.31
C LEU A 76 2.32 9.53 0.10
N GLU A 77 3.50 10.13 0.25
CA GLU A 77 4.01 10.62 1.53
C GLU A 77 3.11 11.73 2.11
N GLY A 78 2.62 12.65 1.26
CA GLY A 78 1.64 13.67 1.66
C GLY A 78 0.30 13.10 2.16
N HIS A 79 -0.03 11.86 1.79
CA HIS A 79 -1.19 11.12 2.30
C HIS A 79 -0.85 10.15 3.45
N ASN A 80 0.32 10.32 4.09
CA ASN A 80 0.83 9.46 5.16
C ASN A 80 0.96 8.00 4.72
N ILE A 81 1.43 7.77 3.48
CA ILE A 81 1.75 6.45 2.93
C ILE A 81 3.24 6.43 2.63
N SER A 82 4.03 5.81 3.52
CA SER A 82 5.47 5.67 3.33
C SER A 82 5.78 4.70 2.19
N VAL A 83 6.79 5.03 1.37
CA VAL A 83 7.30 4.15 0.31
C VAL A 83 8.55 3.46 0.82
N LEU A 84 8.48 2.14 0.97
CA LEU A 84 9.56 1.28 1.45
C LEU A 84 10.09 0.43 0.29
N ALA A 85 11.40 0.45 0.10
CA ALA A 85 12.05 -0.49 -0.80
C ALA A 85 11.94 -1.92 -0.24
N CYS A 86 11.73 -2.89 -1.13
CA CYS A 86 11.54 -4.28 -0.79
C CYS A 86 12.80 -5.11 -1.01
#